data_AF-L7JXQ5-F1
#
_entry.id   AF-L7JXQ5-F1
#
_cell.length_a   1.000
_cell.length_b   1.000
_cell.length_c   1.000
_cell.angle_alpha   90.00
_cell.angle_beta   90.00
_cell.angle_gamma   90.00
#
_symmetry.space_group_name_H-M   'P 1'
#
loop_
_entity.id
_entity.type
_entity.pdbx_description
1 polymer ?
#
loop_
_entity_poly.entity_id
_entity_poly.type
_entity_poly.pdbx_seq_one_letter_code
_entity_poly.pdbx_strand_id
1 'polypeptide(L)'
;VYDIIKVPKSFNPKNRTDHRTYHYLLPQHIARLDSTALSSILALYTGTRNYHNFTQQSNTRGKSRHITNIRVERAHNGWYEIKITGQSFMMHQIRKMIGFVLLVINWGGEDGAVPAMERIRALFGCAFSERVLNVPKAPAHALFLDAPVFAGYNGRYENHRDLVVDEAEKAAVRERMIYKEIMTERCIRMFREWQECVEAHMYEYGYLKEVL
;
A
#
# COMPACT_ATOMS: atom_id res chain seq x y z
N VAL A 1 2.79 12.53 21.36
CA VAL A 1 1.89 13.55 20.77
C VAL A 1 2.79 14.55 20.10
N TYR A 2 2.62 14.81 18.79
CA TYR A 2 3.48 15.75 18.04
C TYR A 2 3.06 17.21 18.30
N ASP A 3 1.76 17.51 18.20
CA ASP A 3 1.23 18.85 18.48
C ASP A 3 -0.23 18.76 18.97
N ILE A 4 -0.71 19.83 19.59
CA ILE A 4 -2.09 20.02 20.02
C ILE A 4 -2.56 21.37 19.48
N ILE A 5 -3.54 21.33 18.56
CA ILE A 5 -4.08 22.52 17.90
C ILE A 5 -5.55 22.68 18.27
N LYS A 6 -5.94 23.90 18.69
CA LYS A 6 -7.34 24.26 18.94
C LYS A 6 -8.07 24.38 17.61
N VAL A 7 -9.21 23.73 17.50
CA VAL A 7 -10.07 23.72 16.30
C VAL A 7 -11.50 24.15 16.66
N PRO A 8 -12.31 24.62 15.69
CA PRO A 8 -13.72 24.88 15.91
C PRO A 8 -14.49 23.62 16.33
N LYS A 9 -15.56 23.76 17.11
CA LYS A 9 -16.41 22.65 17.56
C LYS A 9 -16.99 21.81 16.40
N SER A 10 -17.19 22.44 15.24
CA SER A 10 -17.70 21.78 14.02
C SER A 10 -16.63 21.01 13.23
N PHE A 11 -15.36 21.09 13.62
CA PHE A 11 -14.29 20.36 12.94
C PHE A 11 -14.40 18.86 13.21
N ASN A 12 -14.38 18.07 12.13
CA ASN A 12 -14.30 16.62 12.20
C ASN A 12 -13.13 16.14 11.33
N PRO A 13 -12.05 15.60 11.92
CA PRO A 13 -10.85 15.24 11.17
C PRO A 13 -11.13 14.20 10.09
N LYS A 14 -12.00 13.21 10.37
CA LYS A 14 -12.34 12.15 9.40
C LYS A 14 -12.92 12.72 8.10
N ASN A 15 -13.77 13.74 8.21
CA ASN A 15 -14.47 14.36 7.08
C ASN A 15 -13.65 15.47 6.42
N ARG A 16 -12.63 16.00 7.10
CA ARG A 16 -11.78 17.09 6.60
C ARG A 16 -10.45 16.63 6.04
N THR A 17 -10.05 15.38 6.24
CA THR A 17 -8.85 14.81 5.60
C THR A 17 -9.07 14.62 4.10
N ASP A 18 -8.25 15.28 3.30
CA ASP A 18 -8.28 15.23 1.84
C ASP A 18 -7.67 13.92 1.31
N HIS A 19 -6.50 13.56 1.85
CA HIS A 19 -5.78 12.35 1.49
C HIS A 19 -4.98 11.81 2.67
N ARG A 20 -4.62 10.54 2.57
CA ARG A 20 -3.80 9.83 3.53
C ARG A 20 -2.59 9.27 2.80
N THR A 21 -1.43 9.38 3.43
CA THR A 21 -0.21 8.73 2.97
C THR A 21 0.13 7.60 3.93
N TYR A 22 0.29 6.41 3.38
CA TYR A 22 0.75 5.23 4.10
C TYR A 22 2.12 4.82 3.60
N HIS A 23 2.90 4.26 4.50
CA HIS A 23 4.18 3.64 4.20
C HIS A 23 4.06 2.14 4.37
N TYR A 24 4.65 1.39 3.45
CA TYR A 24 4.80 -0.05 3.56
C TYR A 24 6.28 -0.41 3.41
N LEU A 25 6.87 -1.02 4.44
CA LEU A 25 8.25 -1.47 4.42
C LEU A 25 8.34 -2.90 3.85
N LEU A 26 9.11 -3.09 2.79
CA LEU A 26 9.24 -4.38 2.11
C LEU A 26 10.70 -4.81 2.04
N PRO A 27 11.10 -6.01 2.50
CA PRO A 27 12.45 -6.48 2.30
C PRO A 27 12.77 -6.65 0.81
N GLN A 28 13.93 -6.16 0.36
CA GLN A 28 14.29 -6.15 -1.06
C GLN A 28 14.34 -7.56 -1.66
N HIS A 29 14.78 -8.55 -0.88
CA HIS A 29 14.86 -9.94 -1.33
C HIS A 29 13.49 -10.60 -1.55
N ILE A 30 12.44 -10.16 -0.83
CA ILE A 30 11.05 -10.62 -1.04
C ILE A 30 10.45 -10.00 -2.31
N ALA A 31 10.89 -8.78 -2.66
CA ALA A 31 10.43 -8.12 -3.87
C ALA A 31 11.04 -8.70 -5.16
N ARG A 32 12.25 -9.27 -5.09
CA ARG A 32 13.01 -9.82 -6.24
C ARG A 32 13.21 -8.86 -7.43
N LEU A 33 12.94 -7.57 -7.22
CA LEU A 33 13.00 -6.51 -8.23
C LEU A 33 13.76 -5.31 -7.66
N ASP A 34 14.38 -4.54 -8.55
CA ASP A 34 14.86 -3.22 -8.19
C ASP A 34 13.70 -2.24 -7.93
N SER A 35 14.01 -1.11 -7.30
CA SER A 35 13.02 -0.08 -6.96
C SER A 35 12.30 0.50 -8.19
N THR A 36 12.96 0.57 -9.35
CA THR A 36 12.42 1.16 -10.58
C THR A 36 11.37 0.25 -11.20
N ALA A 37 11.66 -1.04 -11.32
CA ALA A 37 10.74 -2.05 -11.81
C ALA A 37 9.53 -2.19 -10.86
N LEU A 38 9.78 -2.27 -9.55
CA LEU A 38 8.69 -2.32 -8.55
C LEU A 38 7.81 -1.07 -8.60
N SER A 39 8.41 0.11 -8.75
CA SER A 39 7.69 1.38 -8.89
C SER A 39 6.79 1.40 -10.14
N SER A 40 7.29 0.90 -11.27
CA SER A 40 6.55 0.83 -12.53
C SER A 40 5.34 -0.09 -12.45
N ILE A 41 5.43 -1.20 -11.72
CA ILE A 41 4.31 -2.12 -11.48
C ILE A 41 3.29 -1.45 -10.54
N LEU A 42 3.74 -0.89 -9.42
CA LEU A 42 2.85 -0.24 -8.45
C LEU A 42 2.14 0.99 -9.05
N ALA A 43 2.77 1.71 -9.98
CA ALA A 43 2.16 2.83 -10.68
C ALA A 43 0.87 2.46 -11.43
N LEU A 44 0.66 1.17 -11.77
CA LEU A 44 -0.59 0.68 -12.35
C LEU A 44 -1.80 0.83 -11.40
N TYR A 45 -1.61 1.12 -10.12
CA TYR A 45 -2.71 1.46 -9.21
C TYR A 45 -3.16 2.92 -9.29
N THR A 46 -2.35 3.82 -9.87
CA THR A 46 -2.67 5.25 -9.88
C THR A 46 -3.96 5.55 -10.67
N GLY A 47 -4.63 6.63 -10.27
CA GLY A 47 -5.92 7.04 -10.79
C GLY A 47 -7.11 6.46 -10.03
N THR A 48 -8.30 6.61 -10.62
CA THR A 48 -9.57 6.16 -10.05
C THR A 48 -9.93 4.78 -10.61
N ARG A 49 -10.10 3.78 -9.75
CA ARG A 49 -10.46 2.41 -10.14
C ARG A 49 -11.43 1.78 -9.15
N ASN A 50 -12.08 0.68 -9.55
CA ASN A 50 -12.92 -0.11 -8.67
C ASN A 50 -12.11 -1.15 -7.89
N TYR A 51 -11.81 -0.87 -6.62
CA TYR A 51 -10.96 -1.69 -5.76
C TYR A 51 -11.70 -2.85 -5.07
N HIS A 52 -12.76 -3.40 -5.68
CA HIS A 52 -13.60 -4.42 -5.05
C HIS A 52 -12.84 -5.71 -4.65
N ASN A 53 -11.87 -6.15 -5.45
CA ASN A 53 -10.99 -7.29 -5.11
C ASN A 53 -9.99 -6.96 -3.99
N PHE A 54 -9.71 -5.67 -3.79
CA PHE A 54 -8.78 -5.15 -2.80
C PHE A 54 -9.48 -4.73 -1.50
N THR A 55 -10.58 -5.37 -1.15
CA THR A 55 -11.24 -5.17 0.16
C THR A 55 -11.88 -6.47 0.63
N GLN A 56 -12.57 -6.44 1.76
CA GLN A 56 -13.45 -7.52 2.19
C GLN A 56 -14.72 -7.53 1.34
N GLN A 57 -15.22 -8.72 1.00
CA GLN A 57 -16.43 -8.87 0.18
C GLN A 57 -17.68 -8.28 0.87
N SER A 58 -17.71 -8.29 2.21
CA SER A 58 -18.78 -7.72 3.03
C SER A 58 -18.83 -6.18 3.03
N ASN A 59 -17.92 -5.49 2.35
CA ASN A 59 -17.93 -4.03 2.30
C ASN A 59 -19.14 -3.51 1.51
N THR A 60 -20.04 -2.82 2.21
CA THR A 60 -21.28 -2.23 1.68
C THR A 60 -21.10 -0.83 1.09
N ARG A 61 -19.95 -0.18 1.32
CA ARG A 61 -19.66 1.16 0.77
C ARG A 61 -19.15 1.06 -0.67
N GLY A 62 -19.29 2.16 -1.42
CA GLY A 62 -18.72 2.30 -2.75
C GLY A 62 -17.24 1.88 -2.78
N LYS A 63 -16.86 1.12 -3.81
CA LYS A 63 -15.55 0.45 -3.93
C LYS A 63 -14.57 1.22 -4.83
N SER A 64 -15.03 2.30 -5.45
CA SER A 64 -14.18 3.21 -6.22
C SER A 64 -13.25 3.99 -5.31
N ARG A 65 -11.95 3.99 -5.61
CA ARG A 65 -10.93 4.75 -4.86
C ARG A 65 -9.98 5.41 -5.84
N HIS A 66 -9.44 6.55 -5.41
CA HIS A 66 -8.47 7.32 -6.16
C HIS A 66 -7.11 7.26 -5.46
N ILE A 67 -6.15 6.60 -6.10
CA ILE A 67 -4.75 6.60 -5.68
C ILE A 67 -4.03 7.68 -6.46
N THR A 68 -3.52 8.69 -5.74
CA THR A 68 -2.90 9.86 -6.34
C THR A 68 -1.48 9.58 -6.76
N ASN A 69 -0.71 8.90 -5.90
CA ASN A 69 0.71 8.68 -6.13
C ASN A 69 1.21 7.45 -5.38
N ILE A 70 2.15 6.73 -5.97
CA ILE A 70 2.93 5.69 -5.30
C ILE A 70 4.41 5.94 -5.59
N ARG A 71 5.25 5.93 -4.55
CA ARG A 71 6.71 6.04 -4.67
C ARG A 71 7.38 4.87 -3.97
N VAL A 72 8.48 4.39 -4.56
CA VAL A 72 9.32 3.34 -3.99
C VAL A 72 10.71 3.90 -3.81
N GLU A 73 11.18 3.95 -2.58
CA GLU A 73 12.51 4.43 -2.22
C GLU A 73 13.31 3.29 -1.57
N ARG A 74 14.63 3.28 -1.77
CA ARG A 74 15.52 2.39 -1.02
C ARG A 74 15.62 2.91 0.42
N ALA A 75 15.36 2.04 1.37
CA ALA A 75 15.53 2.32 2.79
C ALA A 75 16.77 1.58 3.33
N HIS A 76 17.06 1.76 4.62
CA HIS A 76 18.17 1.11 5.31
C HIS A 76 18.04 -0.43 5.31
N ASN A 77 19.18 -1.12 5.50
CA ASN A 77 19.24 -2.56 5.80
C ASN A 77 18.57 -3.48 4.77
N GLY A 78 18.58 -3.12 3.49
CA GLY A 78 18.01 -3.98 2.45
C GLY A 78 16.48 -3.98 2.42
N TRP A 79 15.86 -2.85 2.77
CA TRP A 79 14.41 -2.63 2.66
C TRP A 79 14.06 -1.61 1.57
N TYR A 80 12.82 -1.69 1.09
CA TYR A 80 12.15 -0.63 0.33
C TYR A 80 11.11 0.04 1.20
N GLU A 81 10.98 1.36 1.07
CA GLU A 81 9.89 2.15 1.61
C GLU A 81 8.92 2.49 0.48
N ILE A 82 7.71 1.93 0.54
CA ILE A 82 6.66 2.17 -0.45
C ILE A 82 5.67 3.19 0.13
N LYS A 83 5.67 4.40 -0.42
CA LYS A 83 4.77 5.49 -0.02
C LYS A 83 3.55 5.49 -0.93
N ILE A 84 2.36 5.29 -0.38
CA ILE A 84 1.09 5.22 -1.11
C ILE A 84 0.19 6.35 -0.63
N THR A 85 -0.11 7.30 -1.52
CA THR A 85 -1.00 8.44 -1.25
C THR A 85 -2.30 8.26 -2.00
N GLY A 86 -3.43 8.38 -1.29
CA GLY A 86 -4.75 8.30 -1.89
C GLY A 86 -5.79 9.07 -1.07
N GLN A 87 -6.91 9.40 -1.71
CA GLN A 87 -7.98 10.16 -1.08
C GLN A 87 -8.60 9.39 0.10
N SER A 88 -8.85 8.11 -0.09
CA SER A 88 -9.34 7.21 0.96
C SER A 88 -8.92 5.77 0.67
N PHE A 89 -8.99 4.92 1.70
CA PHE A 89 -8.68 3.50 1.60
C PHE A 89 -9.78 2.66 2.26
N MET A 90 -10.08 1.51 1.69
CA MET A 90 -10.94 0.49 2.28
C MET A 90 -10.16 -0.39 3.25
N MET A 91 -10.89 -1.16 4.06
CA MET A 91 -10.28 -2.13 4.95
C MET A 91 -9.40 -3.11 4.16
N HIS A 92 -8.16 -3.31 4.62
CA HIS A 92 -7.14 -4.16 4.00
C HIS A 92 -6.64 -3.73 2.60
N GLN A 93 -7.09 -2.60 2.04
CA GLN A 93 -6.81 -2.25 0.65
C GLN A 93 -5.33 -2.22 0.31
N ILE A 94 -4.52 -1.50 1.08
CA ILE A 94 -3.09 -1.40 0.83
C ILE A 94 -2.41 -2.77 0.96
N ARG A 95 -2.78 -3.55 1.97
CA ARG A 95 -2.21 -4.90 2.19
C ARG A 95 -2.54 -5.85 1.05
N LYS A 96 -3.74 -5.76 0.47
CA LYS A 96 -4.12 -6.52 -0.73
C LYS A 96 -3.44 -5.99 -1.99
N MET A 97 -3.25 -4.68 -2.12
CA MET A 97 -2.51 -4.09 -3.25
C MET A 97 -1.06 -4.60 -3.28
N ILE A 98 -0.38 -4.58 -2.12
CA ILE A 98 0.97 -5.11 -1.97
C ILE A 98 0.98 -6.62 -2.18
N GLY A 99 0.06 -7.36 -1.55
CA GLY A 99 -0.03 -8.82 -1.67
C GLY A 99 -0.26 -9.28 -3.11
N PHE A 100 -1.09 -8.58 -3.88
CA PHE A 100 -1.29 -8.87 -5.30
C PHE A 100 -0.01 -8.68 -6.12
N VAL A 101 0.70 -7.57 -5.92
CA VAL A 101 1.97 -7.34 -6.64
C VAL A 101 2.99 -8.40 -6.30
N LEU A 102 3.15 -8.71 -5.00
CA LEU A 102 4.06 -9.76 -4.54
C LEU A 102 3.68 -11.14 -5.09
N LEU A 103 2.39 -11.46 -5.16
CA LEU A 103 1.89 -12.68 -5.79
C LEU A 103 2.29 -12.73 -7.27
N VAL A 104 2.01 -11.66 -8.03
CA VAL A 104 2.28 -11.62 -9.48
C VAL A 104 3.78 -11.74 -9.78
N ILE A 105 4.64 -11.03 -9.05
CA ILE A 105 6.09 -11.06 -9.32
C ILE A 105 6.76 -12.35 -8.83
N ASN A 106 6.27 -12.96 -7.75
CA ASN A 106 6.84 -14.19 -7.20
C ASN A 106 6.26 -15.46 -7.84
N TRP A 107 5.10 -15.39 -8.49
CA TRP A 107 4.47 -16.56 -9.09
C TRP A 107 5.35 -17.25 -10.15
N GLY A 108 6.23 -16.50 -10.83
CA GLY A 108 7.29 -17.12 -11.63
C GLY A 108 6.85 -17.75 -12.96
N GLY A 109 5.56 -17.94 -13.24
CA GLY A 109 5.15 -18.66 -14.44
C GLY A 109 5.67 -20.11 -14.49
N GLU A 110 5.91 -20.64 -15.69
CA GLU A 110 6.44 -22.00 -15.88
C GLU A 110 7.97 -22.07 -15.69
N ASP A 111 8.69 -20.95 -15.82
CA ASP A 111 10.16 -20.87 -15.80
C ASP A 111 10.73 -20.24 -14.51
N GLY A 112 9.87 -19.82 -13.58
CA GLY A 112 10.25 -19.17 -12.32
C GLY A 112 10.64 -17.69 -12.45
N ALA A 113 10.50 -17.10 -13.64
CA ALA A 113 10.87 -15.71 -13.93
C ALA A 113 9.74 -14.72 -13.61
N VAL A 114 10.11 -13.47 -13.30
CA VAL A 114 9.13 -12.40 -13.13
C VAL A 114 8.37 -12.22 -14.46
N PRO A 115 7.02 -12.23 -14.46
CA PRO A 115 6.26 -12.06 -15.68
C PRO A 115 6.59 -10.76 -16.42
N ALA A 116 6.57 -10.80 -17.76
CA ALA A 116 6.72 -9.62 -18.59
C ALA A 116 5.65 -8.55 -18.26
N MET A 117 6.00 -7.26 -18.40
CA MET A 117 5.14 -6.15 -18.01
C MET A 117 3.76 -6.15 -18.72
N GLU A 118 3.68 -6.67 -19.94
CA GLU A 118 2.41 -6.86 -20.66
C GLU A 118 1.47 -7.80 -19.91
N ARG A 119 1.98 -8.95 -19.48
CA ARG A 119 1.21 -9.90 -18.67
C ARG A 119 0.81 -9.33 -17.32
N ILE A 120 1.70 -8.57 -16.68
CA ILE A 120 1.39 -7.84 -15.44
C ILE A 120 0.21 -6.89 -15.68
N ARG A 121 0.22 -6.11 -16.76
CA ARG A 121 -0.89 -5.20 -17.11
C ARG A 121 -2.20 -5.97 -17.34
N ALA A 122 -2.15 -7.11 -18.01
CA ALA A 122 -3.33 -7.94 -18.24
C ALA A 122 -3.91 -8.48 -16.92
N LEU A 123 -3.05 -8.90 -15.98
CA LEU A 123 -3.46 -9.32 -14.63
C LEU A 123 -4.07 -8.17 -13.83
N PHE A 124 -3.51 -6.95 -13.94
CA PHE A 124 -4.13 -5.75 -13.37
C PHE A 124 -5.50 -5.46 -14.01
N GLY A 125 -5.64 -5.63 -15.32
CA GLY A 125 -6.92 -5.52 -16.02
C GLY A 125 -7.96 -6.50 -15.46
N CYS A 126 -7.57 -7.77 -15.27
CA CYS A 126 -8.40 -8.78 -14.63
C CYS A 126 -8.79 -8.39 -13.19
N ALA A 127 -7.83 -7.92 -12.38
CA ALA A 127 -8.07 -7.53 -10.99
C ALA A 127 -9.02 -6.33 -10.82
N PHE A 128 -9.11 -5.46 -11.83
CA PHE A 128 -10.02 -4.31 -11.87
C PHE A 128 -11.29 -4.54 -12.71
N SER A 129 -11.46 -5.72 -13.31
CA SER A 129 -12.68 -6.13 -14.02
C SER A 129 -13.82 -6.46 -13.05
N GLU A 130 -14.93 -7.01 -13.54
CA GLU A 130 -16.03 -7.47 -12.68
C GLU A 130 -15.76 -8.83 -12.01
N ARG A 131 -14.67 -9.52 -12.40
CA ARG A 131 -14.29 -10.81 -11.84
C ARG A 131 -13.94 -10.68 -10.37
N VAL A 132 -14.50 -11.56 -9.55
CA VAL A 132 -14.12 -11.68 -8.13
C VAL A 132 -12.88 -12.56 -8.03
N LEU A 133 -11.78 -11.97 -7.57
CA LEU A 133 -10.50 -12.65 -7.38
C LEU A 133 -10.17 -12.81 -5.91
N ASN A 134 -9.59 -13.95 -5.54
CA ASN A 134 -8.91 -14.06 -4.27
C ASN A 134 -7.58 -13.29 -4.37
N VAL A 135 -7.34 -12.38 -3.42
CA VAL A 135 -6.13 -11.56 -3.39
C VAL A 135 -5.49 -11.72 -2.01
N PRO A 136 -4.23 -12.21 -1.94
CA PRO A 136 -3.57 -12.42 -0.66
C PRO A 136 -3.34 -11.08 0.04
N LYS A 137 -3.39 -11.11 1.35
CA LYS A 137 -3.23 -9.92 2.19
C LYS A 137 -1.84 -9.94 2.81
N ALA A 138 -0.96 -9.06 2.35
CA ALA A 138 0.41 -8.96 2.84
C ALA A 138 0.47 -8.67 4.37
N PRO A 139 1.60 -8.94 5.06
CA PRO A 139 1.75 -8.71 6.50
C PRO A 139 1.32 -7.30 6.95
N ALA A 140 0.62 -7.22 8.09
CA ALA A 140 0.13 -5.93 8.62
C ALA A 140 1.23 -5.11 9.27
N HIS A 141 2.23 -5.78 9.86
CA HIS A 141 3.25 -5.17 10.72
C HIS A 141 4.10 -4.13 9.97
N ALA A 142 4.24 -4.29 8.66
CA ALA A 142 5.04 -3.40 7.83
C ALA A 142 4.31 -2.13 7.36
N LEU A 143 3.00 -2.02 7.63
CA LEU A 143 2.15 -0.91 7.18
C LEU A 143 1.92 0.09 8.31
N PHE A 144 2.21 1.37 8.06
CA PHE A 144 1.89 2.44 8.99
C PHE A 144 1.41 3.70 8.27
N LEU A 145 0.60 4.49 8.97
CA LEU A 145 0.11 5.79 8.49
C LEU A 145 1.18 6.85 8.75
N ASP A 146 1.44 7.71 7.76
CA ASP A 146 2.35 8.85 7.91
C ASP A 146 1.66 10.00 8.65
N ALA A 147 0.79 10.72 7.95
CA ALA A 147 -0.12 11.71 8.52
C ALA A 147 -1.33 11.88 7.58
N PRO A 148 -2.52 12.19 8.12
CA PRO A 148 -3.61 12.74 7.33
C PRO A 148 -3.27 14.14 6.83
N VAL A 149 -3.63 14.46 5.59
CA VAL A 149 -3.43 15.80 5.01
C VAL A 149 -4.75 16.57 5.02
N PHE A 150 -4.67 17.83 5.43
CA PHE A 150 -5.80 18.75 5.61
C PHE A 150 -5.66 20.02 4.77
N ALA A 151 -5.05 19.92 3.59
CA ALA A 151 -4.78 21.06 2.70
C ALA A 151 -6.06 21.87 2.39
N GLY A 152 -7.19 21.22 2.18
CA GLY A 152 -8.47 21.88 1.93
C GLY A 152 -9.05 22.59 3.15
N TYR A 153 -8.72 22.15 4.37
CA TYR A 153 -9.06 22.87 5.60
C TYR A 153 -8.12 24.06 5.81
N ASN A 154 -6.80 23.85 5.69
CA ASN A 154 -5.77 24.88 5.87
C ASN A 154 -5.95 26.06 4.92
N GLY A 155 -6.30 25.80 3.66
CA GLY A 155 -6.52 26.88 2.69
C GLY A 155 -7.85 27.63 2.85
N ARG A 156 -8.80 27.14 3.66
CA ARG A 156 -10.17 27.69 3.71
C ARG A 156 -10.39 28.73 4.81
N TYR A 157 -9.55 28.75 5.84
CA TYR A 157 -9.80 29.56 7.04
C TYR A 157 -8.52 30.33 7.40
N GLU A 158 -8.60 31.66 7.48
CA GLU A 158 -7.42 32.52 7.59
C GLU A 158 -6.91 32.71 9.03
N ASN A 159 -7.68 32.30 10.04
CA ASN A 159 -7.42 32.55 11.46
C ASN A 159 -7.19 31.25 12.26
N HIS A 160 -6.45 30.29 11.71
CA HIS A 160 -6.00 29.13 12.48
C HIS A 160 -4.58 28.73 12.10
N ARG A 161 -3.93 27.95 12.98
CA ARG A 161 -2.67 27.27 12.63
C ARG A 161 -2.98 26.09 11.73
N ASP A 162 -2.17 25.91 10.69
CA ASP A 162 -2.25 24.78 9.79
C ASP A 162 -2.19 23.45 10.55
N LEU A 163 -3.05 22.51 10.14
CA LEU A 163 -3.06 21.16 10.68
C LEU A 163 -1.98 20.33 9.98
N VAL A 164 -0.73 20.61 10.32
CA VAL A 164 0.46 19.94 9.81
C VAL A 164 1.28 19.37 10.95
N VAL A 165 2.05 18.33 10.65
CA VAL A 165 3.05 17.78 11.57
C VAL A 165 4.41 18.13 11.00
N ASP A 166 5.34 18.54 11.87
CA ASP A 166 6.71 18.83 11.45
C ASP A 166 7.35 17.59 10.79
N GLU A 167 7.82 17.74 9.56
CA GLU A 167 8.34 16.63 8.77
C GLU A 167 9.66 16.09 9.33
N ALA A 168 10.50 16.95 9.92
CA ALA A 168 11.76 16.54 10.52
C ALA A 168 11.54 15.74 11.80
N GLU A 169 10.63 16.18 12.66
CA GLU A 169 10.23 15.47 13.87
C GLU A 169 9.59 14.11 13.54
N LYS A 170 8.66 14.09 12.58
CA LYS A 170 8.01 12.86 12.10
C LYS A 170 9.04 11.88 11.53
N ALA A 171 10.00 12.35 10.73
CA ALA A 171 11.10 11.52 10.21
C ALA A 171 11.98 10.97 11.35
N ALA A 172 12.33 11.79 12.34
CA ALA A 172 13.12 11.36 13.49
C ALA A 172 12.40 10.31 14.37
N VAL A 173 11.09 10.42 14.55
CA VAL A 173 10.29 9.38 15.24
C VAL A 173 10.18 8.11 14.41
N ARG A 174 9.94 8.25 13.10
CA ARG A 174 9.87 7.11 12.18
C ARG A 174 11.15 6.29 12.23
N GLU A 175 12.32 6.92 12.14
CA GLU A 175 13.61 6.24 12.21
C GLU A 175 13.83 5.60 13.59
N ARG A 176 13.61 6.35 14.68
CA ARG A 176 13.99 5.88 16.03
C ARG A 176 13.05 4.82 16.59
N MET A 177 11.76 4.83 16.21
CA MET A 177 10.73 3.95 16.78
C MET A 177 10.15 3.00 15.74
N ILE A 178 9.67 3.49 14.61
CA ILE A 178 8.89 2.67 13.67
C ILE A 178 9.81 1.73 12.89
N TYR A 179 10.89 2.24 12.32
CA TYR A 179 11.81 1.43 11.52
C TYR A 179 12.51 0.38 12.36
N LYS A 180 12.89 0.70 13.60
CA LYS A 180 13.52 -0.27 14.50
C LYS A 180 12.62 -1.46 14.84
N GLU A 181 11.32 -1.25 14.96
CA GLU A 181 10.37 -2.34 15.25
C GLU A 181 10.05 -3.17 14.00
N ILE A 182 10.00 -2.54 12.83
CA ILE A 182 9.61 -3.22 11.58
C ILE A 182 10.79 -3.87 10.87
N MET A 183 11.94 -3.19 10.76
CA MET A 183 13.11 -3.65 10.00
C MET A 183 13.93 -4.66 10.80
N THR A 184 13.30 -5.77 11.18
CA THR A 184 13.87 -6.83 12.03
C THR A 184 13.82 -8.19 11.33
N GLU A 185 14.69 -9.11 11.73
CA GLU A 185 14.66 -10.51 11.29
C GLU A 185 13.32 -11.19 11.57
N ARG A 186 12.66 -10.81 12.68
CA ARG A 186 11.31 -11.28 12.99
C ARG A 186 10.33 -10.89 11.89
N CYS A 187 10.36 -9.65 11.43
CA CYS A 187 9.47 -9.20 10.36
C CYS A 187 9.81 -9.87 9.02
N ILE A 188 11.09 -10.05 8.71
CA ILE A 188 11.52 -10.82 7.51
C ILE A 188 10.95 -12.24 7.55
N ARG A 189 11.05 -12.93 8.70
CA ARG A 189 10.45 -14.26 8.87
C ARG A 189 8.94 -14.25 8.64
N MET A 190 8.23 -13.23 9.11
CA MET A 190 6.78 -13.08 8.83
C MET A 190 6.46 -12.94 7.34
N PHE A 191 7.33 -12.28 6.56
CA PHE A 191 7.17 -12.22 5.11
C PHE A 191 7.41 -13.58 4.45
N ARG A 192 8.40 -14.34 4.92
CA ARG A 192 8.68 -15.70 4.43
C ARG A 192 7.54 -16.66 4.73
N GLU A 193 7.06 -16.69 5.98
CA GLU A 193 5.89 -17.49 6.37
C GLU A 193 4.64 -17.12 5.55
N TRP A 194 4.45 -15.83 5.28
CA TRP A 194 3.37 -15.36 4.40
C TRP A 194 3.55 -15.86 2.97
N GLN A 195 4.76 -15.80 2.42
CA GLN A 195 5.06 -16.26 1.06
C GLN A 195 4.90 -17.78 0.92
N GLU A 196 5.42 -18.57 1.87
CA GLU A 196 5.24 -20.02 1.93
C GLU A 196 3.75 -20.39 1.98
N CYS A 197 2.95 -19.65 2.74
CA CYS A 197 1.51 -19.84 2.79
C CYS A 197 0.85 -19.55 1.42
N VAL A 198 1.23 -18.46 0.75
CA VAL A 198 0.73 -18.14 -0.60
C VAL A 198 1.12 -19.23 -1.60
N GLU A 199 2.36 -19.70 -1.55
CA GLU A 199 2.91 -20.74 -2.43
C GLU A 199 2.21 -22.11 -2.23
N ALA A 200 1.95 -22.49 -0.98
CA ALA A 200 1.21 -23.72 -0.65
C ALA A 200 -0.26 -23.68 -1.13
N HIS A 201 -0.83 -22.48 -1.31
CA HIS A 201 -2.22 -22.27 -1.72
C HIS A 201 -2.34 -21.68 -3.14
N MET A 202 -1.34 -21.90 -4.01
CA MET A 202 -1.35 -21.37 -5.38
C MET A 202 -2.57 -21.77 -6.21
N TYR A 203 -3.23 -22.88 -5.87
CA TYR A 203 -4.48 -23.31 -6.51
C TYR A 203 -5.63 -22.30 -6.33
N GLU A 204 -5.57 -21.42 -5.32
CA GLU A 204 -6.56 -20.36 -5.11
C GLU A 204 -6.39 -19.17 -6.08
N TYR A 205 -5.27 -19.12 -6.81
CA TYR A 205 -4.91 -18.03 -7.72
C TYR A 205 -4.86 -18.49 -9.18
N GLY A 206 -5.79 -19.37 -9.58
CA GLY A 206 -5.87 -19.93 -10.93
C GLY A 206 -5.89 -18.89 -12.06
N TYR A 207 -6.42 -17.70 -11.79
CA TYR A 207 -6.44 -16.57 -12.73
C TYR A 207 -5.05 -16.13 -13.20
N LEU A 208 -3.97 -16.47 -12.49
CA LEU A 208 -2.60 -16.18 -12.92
C LEU A 208 -2.23 -16.95 -14.21
N LYS A 209 -2.81 -18.13 -14.42
CA LYS A 209 -2.60 -18.98 -15.59
C LYS A 209 -3.54 -18.64 -16.76
N GLU A 210 -4.73 -18.16 -16.46
CA GLU A 210 -5.77 -17.88 -17.47
C GLU A 210 -5.49 -16.63 -18.30
N VAL A 211 -4.71 -15.69 -17.75
CA VAL A 211 -4.27 -14.49 -18.45
C VAL A 211 -2.99 -14.84 -19.22
N LEU A 212 -3.20 -15.45 -20.38
CA LEU A 212 -2.22 -15.70 -21.45
C LEU A 212 -2.56 -14.85 -22.66
#